data_AF-A0A851NCR6-F1
#
_entry.id   AF-A0A851NCR6-F1
#
_cell.length_a   1.000
_cell.length_b   1.000
_cell.length_c   1.000
_cell.angle_alpha   90.00
_cell.angle_beta   90.00
_cell.angle_gamma   90.00
#
_symmetry.space_group_name_H-M   'P 1'
#
loop_
_entity.id
_entity.type
_entity.pdbx_description
1 polymer ?
#
loop_
_entity_poly.entity_id
_entity_poly.type
_entity_poly.pdbx_seq_one_letter_code
_entity_poly.pdbx_strand_id
1 'polypeptide(L)'
;TLGTQTDYRDGEAQTDPYSPEYLVPNGSVPELLMLATLTWGRGLPAGLAEVEMIERAREKRAWEATLPAMDSASNIAKRRKMMEEMERKEWAFREQEIDKLQEMQLEVFRKLLQRREEKQNELDAKRLDDYWQNHQKAKGEKIKRIRHNFALMLRKLIAKRKNVMGKLERRDIIKEYTDFASQTYAPLSRIGYFPDNHSERYVVKNFFLNTFAGLCELEASLPDSVTQFKIKAPKPKCTTTETGYVKRAARLEVELALVHQ
;
A
#
# COMPACT_ATOMS: atom_id res chain seq x y z
N THR A 1 29.09 31.69 -39.06
CA THR A 1 28.64 33.10 -39.07
C THR A 1 27.66 33.27 -37.93
N LEU A 2 28.07 33.99 -36.87
CA LEU A 2 27.21 34.26 -35.72
C LEU A 2 26.26 35.40 -36.08
N GLY A 3 24.97 35.11 -36.20
CA GLY A 3 23.94 36.13 -36.39
C GLY A 3 23.67 36.84 -35.07
N THR A 4 23.85 38.16 -35.04
CA THR A 4 23.46 39.02 -33.92
C THR A 4 21.94 39.14 -33.93
N GLN A 5 21.29 38.49 -32.96
CA GLN A 5 19.86 38.64 -32.71
C GLN A 5 19.66 39.81 -31.75
N THR A 6 18.81 40.77 -32.11
CA THR A 6 18.45 41.89 -31.23
C THR A 6 17.62 41.36 -30.05
N ASP A 7 17.94 41.79 -28.82
CA ASP A 7 17.26 41.37 -27.58
C ASP A 7 15.78 41.77 -27.53
N TYR A 8 15.38 42.76 -28.33
CA TYR A 8 14.00 43.22 -28.45
C TYR A 8 13.30 42.53 -29.63
N ARG A 9 12.18 41.87 -29.36
CA ARG A 9 11.23 41.45 -30.39
C ARG A 9 10.49 42.69 -30.89
N ASP A 10 10.44 42.90 -32.20
CA ASP A 10 9.71 43.99 -32.88
C ASP A 10 8.21 44.10 -32.54
N GLY A 11 7.63 43.15 -31.80
CA GLY A 11 6.22 43.18 -31.40
C GLY A 11 5.88 44.25 -30.36
N GLU A 12 6.85 44.71 -29.56
CA GLU A 12 6.62 45.75 -28.54
C GLU A 12 6.64 47.18 -29.14
N ALA A 13 7.15 47.33 -30.37
CA ALA A 13 7.16 48.61 -31.09
C ALA A 13 5.84 48.86 -31.86
N GLN A 14 4.91 47.90 -31.87
CA GLN A 14 3.65 47.99 -32.60
C GLN A 14 2.60 48.76 -31.77
N THR A 15 2.68 50.08 -31.81
CA THR A 15 1.65 50.98 -31.28
C THR A 15 0.46 51.09 -32.23
N ASP A 16 -0.71 51.46 -31.71
CA ASP A 16 -1.85 51.82 -32.56
C ASP A 16 -1.42 52.92 -33.55
N PRO A 17 -1.74 52.79 -34.85
CA PRO A 17 -1.35 53.79 -35.85
C PRO A 17 -1.95 55.16 -35.50
N TYR A 18 -1.13 56.21 -35.66
CA TYR A 18 -1.53 57.58 -35.35
C TYR A 18 -2.80 57.97 -36.13
N SER A 19 -3.85 58.38 -35.40
CA SER A 19 -5.11 58.87 -35.95
C SER A 19 -5.15 60.40 -35.94
N PRO A 20 -5.16 61.07 -37.10
CA PRO A 20 -5.22 62.53 -37.18
C PRO A 20 -6.55 63.09 -36.65
N GLU A 21 -6.52 64.33 -36.16
CA GLU A 21 -7.74 65.09 -35.85
C GLU A 21 -8.55 65.37 -37.12
N TYR A 22 -9.87 65.21 -37.04
CA TYR A 22 -10.80 65.44 -38.15
C TYR A 22 -11.86 66.47 -37.77
N LEU A 23 -12.32 67.24 -38.77
CA LEU A 23 -13.41 68.21 -38.63
C LEU A 23 -14.67 67.66 -39.31
N VAL A 24 -15.78 67.64 -38.59
CA VAL A 24 -17.07 67.14 -39.08
C VAL A 24 -17.99 68.31 -39.42
N PRO A 25 -18.54 68.40 -40.65
CA PRO A 25 -19.51 69.43 -40.99
C PRO A 25 -20.79 69.33 -40.15
N ASN A 26 -21.35 70.48 -39.76
CA ASN A 26 -22.56 70.55 -38.96
C ASN A 26 -23.73 69.88 -39.71
N GLY A 27 -24.29 68.83 -39.11
CA GLY A 27 -25.46 68.11 -39.65
C GLY A 27 -25.16 66.83 -40.42
N SER A 28 -23.88 66.44 -40.61
CA SER A 28 -23.53 65.16 -41.24
C SER A 28 -22.54 64.37 -40.37
N VAL A 29 -22.92 63.17 -39.92
CA VAL A 29 -22.00 62.25 -39.24
C VAL A 29 -21.53 61.19 -40.25
N PRO A 30 -20.25 61.18 -40.66
CA PRO A 30 -19.74 60.22 -41.64
C PRO A 30 -19.74 58.79 -41.09
N GLU A 31 -20.05 57.80 -41.93
CA GLU A 31 -20.17 56.39 -41.52
C GLU A 31 -18.88 55.85 -40.90
N LEU A 32 -17.73 56.30 -41.42
CA LEU A 32 -16.41 55.87 -40.97
C LEU A 32 -16.16 56.13 -39.47
N LEU A 33 -16.72 57.21 -38.92
CA LEU A 33 -16.56 57.54 -37.50
C LEU A 33 -17.35 56.60 -36.59
N MET A 34 -18.40 55.94 -37.10
CA MET A 34 -19.10 54.91 -36.35
C MET A 34 -18.30 53.60 -36.26
N LEU A 35 -17.34 53.40 -37.17
CA LEU A 35 -16.46 52.24 -37.19
C LEU A 35 -15.18 52.45 -36.39
N ALA A 36 -14.94 53.66 -35.87
CA ALA A 36 -13.72 53.99 -35.13
C ALA A 36 -13.51 53.15 -33.86
N THR A 37 -14.56 52.49 -33.37
CA THR A 37 -14.50 51.55 -32.23
C THR A 37 -13.94 50.18 -32.60
N LEU A 38 -13.90 49.84 -33.89
CA LEU A 38 -13.35 48.59 -34.40
C LEU A 38 -11.85 48.76 -34.63
N THR A 39 -11.03 48.03 -33.88
CA THR A 39 -9.57 48.03 -34.03
C THR A 39 -9.04 46.61 -34.27
N TRP A 40 -7.79 46.49 -34.72
CA TRP A 40 -7.16 45.19 -34.96
C TRP A 40 -7.15 44.35 -33.68
N GLY A 41 -7.70 43.14 -33.74
CA GLY A 41 -7.88 42.27 -32.55
C GLY A 41 -9.07 42.64 -31.66
N ARG A 42 -9.74 43.78 -31.91
CA ARG A 42 -11.04 44.17 -31.33
C ARG A 42 -12.04 44.46 -32.45
N GLY A 43 -12.32 43.42 -33.22
CA GLY A 43 -13.33 43.42 -34.27
C GLY A 43 -12.84 43.79 -35.68
N LEU A 44 -11.53 43.71 -35.91
CA LEU A 44 -10.96 43.55 -37.23
C LEU A 44 -9.95 42.37 -37.21
N PRO A 45 -9.92 41.51 -38.24
CA PRO A 45 -10.70 41.55 -39.49
C PRO A 45 -12.19 41.29 -39.28
N ALA A 46 -13.02 42.00 -40.04
CA ALA A 46 -14.46 42.03 -39.81
C ALA A 46 -15.10 40.64 -39.96
N GLY A 47 -15.72 40.15 -38.89
CA GLY A 47 -16.54 38.93 -38.88
C GLY A 47 -17.99 39.19 -39.25
N LEU A 48 -18.81 38.13 -39.30
CA LEU A 48 -20.24 38.23 -39.64
C LEU A 48 -21.00 39.17 -38.70
N ALA A 49 -20.73 39.12 -37.39
CA ALA A 49 -21.40 39.97 -36.40
C ALA A 49 -21.09 41.46 -36.58
N GLU A 50 -19.85 41.80 -36.94
CA GLU A 50 -19.44 43.18 -37.21
C GLU A 50 -20.06 43.68 -38.51
N VAL A 51 -20.09 42.86 -39.56
CA VAL A 51 -20.77 43.20 -40.82
C VAL A 51 -22.27 43.44 -40.58
N GLU A 52 -22.94 42.54 -39.86
CA GLU A 52 -24.37 42.68 -39.51
C GLU A 52 -24.62 43.94 -38.66
N MET A 53 -23.71 44.31 -37.76
CA MET A 53 -23.81 45.55 -36.98
C MET A 53 -23.72 46.79 -37.88
N ILE A 54 -22.79 46.78 -38.85
CA ILE A 54 -22.60 47.87 -39.81
C ILE A 54 -23.82 48.01 -40.73
N GLU A 55 -24.34 46.90 -41.25
CA GLU A 55 -25.54 46.88 -42.08
C GLU A 55 -26.75 47.42 -41.32
N ARG A 56 -26.96 46.99 -40.08
CA ARG A 56 -28.02 47.52 -39.20
C ARG A 56 -27.87 49.02 -38.96
N ALA A 57 -26.65 49.52 -38.74
CA ALA A 57 -26.40 50.95 -38.59
C ALA A 57 -26.76 51.74 -39.87
N ARG A 58 -26.52 51.17 -41.05
CA ARG A 58 -26.92 51.78 -42.33
C ARG A 58 -28.43 51.76 -42.53
N GLU A 59 -29.09 50.64 -42.24
CA GLU A 59 -30.55 50.51 -42.28
C GLU A 59 -31.22 51.52 -41.35
N LYS A 60 -30.68 51.69 -40.14
CA LYS A 60 -31.15 52.70 -39.19
C LYS A 60 -31.05 54.11 -39.76
N ARG A 61 -29.91 54.49 -40.36
CA ARG A 61 -29.74 55.81 -40.99
C ARG A 61 -30.68 56.01 -42.18
N ALA A 62 -30.85 54.98 -43.03
CA ALA A 62 -31.79 55.03 -44.15
C ALA A 62 -33.23 55.21 -43.66
N TRP A 63 -33.60 54.52 -42.58
CA TRP A 63 -34.90 54.68 -41.94
C TRP A 63 -35.07 56.05 -41.28
N GLU A 64 -34.05 56.59 -40.60
CA GLU A 64 -34.08 57.95 -40.00
C GLU A 64 -34.31 59.03 -41.07
N ALA A 65 -33.76 58.85 -42.27
CA ALA A 65 -34.00 59.72 -43.41
C ALA A 65 -35.46 59.68 -43.93
N THR A 66 -36.19 58.58 -43.70
CA THR A 66 -37.62 58.46 -44.08
C THR A 66 -38.59 59.12 -43.09
N LEU A 67 -38.10 59.63 -41.95
CA LEU A 67 -38.96 60.18 -40.91
C LEU A 67 -39.62 61.51 -41.35
N PRO A 68 -40.91 61.74 -41.00
CA PRO A 68 -41.58 62.99 -41.31
C PRO A 68 -40.91 64.21 -40.68
N ALA A 69 -41.02 65.36 -41.35
CA ALA A 69 -40.59 66.66 -40.82
C ALA A 69 -41.43 67.09 -39.61
N MET A 70 -40.86 67.96 -38.77
CA MET A 70 -41.39 68.34 -37.45
C MET A 70 -42.42 69.49 -37.49
N ASP A 71 -42.95 69.82 -38.66
CA ASP A 71 -43.69 71.07 -38.90
C ASP A 71 -45.12 71.07 -38.36
N SER A 72 -45.75 69.90 -38.20
CA SER A 72 -47.17 69.76 -37.80
C SER A 72 -47.36 68.71 -36.70
N ALA A 73 -48.31 68.95 -35.78
CA ALA A 73 -48.61 68.07 -34.65
C ALA A 73 -48.97 66.63 -35.07
N SER A 74 -49.60 66.45 -36.24
CA SER A 74 -49.91 65.12 -36.79
C SER A 74 -48.67 64.39 -37.31
N ASN A 75 -47.71 65.12 -37.90
CA ASN A 75 -46.42 64.57 -38.34
C ASN A 75 -45.53 64.21 -37.15
N ILE A 76 -45.52 65.02 -36.10
CA ILE A 76 -44.82 64.73 -34.84
C ILE A 76 -45.37 63.43 -34.22
N ALA A 77 -46.70 63.27 -34.17
CA ALA A 77 -47.32 62.05 -33.64
C ALA A 77 -46.97 60.81 -34.48
N LYS A 78 -46.95 60.93 -35.81
CA LYS A 78 -46.51 59.85 -36.72
C LYS A 78 -45.03 59.50 -36.50
N ARG A 79 -44.16 60.50 -36.41
CA ARG A 79 -42.72 60.32 -36.14
C ARG A 79 -42.50 59.61 -34.82
N ARG A 80 -43.19 60.00 -33.74
CA ARG A 80 -43.10 59.33 -32.43
C ARG A 80 -43.48 57.85 -32.53
N LYS A 81 -44.60 57.52 -33.19
CA LYS A 81 -45.02 56.11 -33.36
C LYS A 81 -43.98 55.30 -34.13
N MET A 82 -43.45 55.86 -35.22
CA MET A 82 -42.39 55.21 -36.00
C MET A 82 -41.14 54.98 -35.12
N MET A 83 -40.72 55.96 -34.32
CA MET A 83 -39.59 55.83 -33.40
C MET A 83 -39.80 54.72 -32.37
N GLU A 84 -40.94 54.70 -31.68
CA GLU A 84 -41.24 53.66 -30.68
C GLU A 84 -41.28 52.25 -31.31
N GLU A 85 -41.82 52.12 -32.52
CA GLU A 85 -41.84 50.84 -33.24
C GLU A 85 -40.42 50.38 -33.61
N MET A 86 -39.56 51.29 -34.04
CA MET A 86 -38.18 50.98 -34.38
C MET A 86 -37.36 50.63 -33.13
N GLU A 87 -37.52 51.39 -32.05
CA GLU A 87 -36.91 51.09 -30.76
C GLU A 87 -37.31 49.69 -30.27
N ARG A 88 -38.59 49.32 -30.33
CA ARG A 88 -39.04 47.96 -29.97
C ARG A 88 -38.36 46.87 -30.79
N LYS A 89 -38.14 47.10 -32.09
CA LYS A 89 -37.42 46.15 -32.96
C LYS A 89 -35.95 46.04 -32.56
N GLU A 90 -35.28 47.15 -32.28
CA GLU A 90 -33.89 47.15 -31.78
C GLU A 90 -33.77 46.45 -30.43
N TRP A 91 -34.71 46.69 -29.51
CA TRP A 91 -34.76 46.03 -28.22
C TRP A 91 -34.96 44.52 -28.35
N ALA A 92 -35.91 44.08 -29.17
CA ALA A 92 -36.15 42.66 -29.42
C ALA A 92 -34.91 41.96 -30.02
N PHE A 93 -34.19 42.66 -30.90
CA PHE A 93 -32.95 42.13 -31.47
C PHE A 93 -31.84 41.98 -30.42
N ARG A 94 -31.65 42.99 -29.55
CA ARG A 94 -30.67 42.90 -28.44
C ARG A 94 -31.04 41.80 -27.45
N GLU A 95 -32.32 41.65 -27.16
CA GLU A 95 -32.84 40.59 -26.29
C GLU A 95 -32.48 39.21 -26.85
N GLN A 96 -32.66 38.99 -28.17
CA GLN A 96 -32.22 37.75 -28.82
C GLN A 96 -30.71 37.51 -28.74
N GLU A 97 -29.88 38.54 -28.84
CA GLU A 97 -28.42 38.40 -28.66
C GLU A 97 -28.08 37.99 -27.21
N ILE A 98 -28.73 38.61 -26.24
CA ILE A 98 -28.56 38.27 -24.82
C ILE A 98 -29.01 36.84 -24.55
N ASP A 99 -30.15 36.42 -25.09
CA ASP A 99 -30.68 35.07 -24.93
C ASP A 99 -29.70 34.02 -25.47
N LYS A 100 -29.16 34.23 -26.68
CA LYS A 100 -28.12 33.35 -27.25
C LYS A 100 -26.90 33.24 -26.34
N LEU A 101 -26.42 34.36 -25.79
CA LEU A 101 -25.29 34.34 -24.85
C LEU A 101 -25.62 33.59 -23.57
N GLN A 102 -26.82 33.78 -23.03
CA GLN A 102 -27.29 33.09 -21.83
C GLN A 102 -27.44 31.58 -22.08
N GLU A 103 -27.97 31.17 -23.23
CA GLU A 103 -28.06 29.76 -23.63
C GLU A 103 -26.67 29.10 -23.63
N MET A 104 -25.68 29.74 -24.27
CA MET A 104 -24.31 29.24 -24.29
C MET A 104 -23.71 29.12 -22.88
N GLN A 105 -23.96 30.10 -22.00
CA GLN A 105 -23.51 30.03 -20.61
C GLN A 105 -24.20 28.89 -19.85
N LEU A 106 -25.51 28.72 -20.02
CA LEU A 106 -26.30 27.66 -19.39
C LEU A 106 -25.84 26.26 -19.84
N GLU A 107 -25.47 26.09 -21.11
CA GLU A 107 -24.90 24.85 -21.60
C GLU A 107 -23.58 24.51 -20.89
N VAL A 108 -22.69 25.49 -20.73
CA VAL A 108 -21.44 25.31 -19.99
C VAL A 108 -21.72 24.96 -18.54
N PHE A 109 -22.65 25.65 -17.88
CA PHE A 109 -23.03 25.35 -16.51
C PHE A 109 -23.61 23.94 -16.36
N ARG A 110 -24.47 23.51 -17.28
CA ARG A 110 -25.03 22.15 -17.30
C ARG A 110 -23.93 21.09 -17.36
N LYS A 111 -22.95 21.27 -18.24
CA LYS A 111 -21.78 20.37 -18.36
C LYS A 111 -20.95 20.35 -17.08
N LEU A 112 -20.77 21.49 -16.41
CA LEU A 112 -20.04 21.57 -15.14
C LEU A 112 -20.79 20.87 -14.00
N LEU A 113 -22.12 21.01 -13.94
CA LEU A 113 -22.96 20.32 -12.95
C LEU A 113 -22.91 18.81 -13.14
N GLN A 114 -23.03 18.32 -14.39
CA GLN A 114 -22.88 16.90 -14.70
C GLN A 114 -21.54 16.35 -14.22
N ARG A 115 -20.43 17.03 -14.55
CA ARG A 115 -19.09 16.62 -14.09
C ARG A 115 -18.95 16.62 -12.58
N ARG A 116 -19.61 17.55 -11.88
CA ARG A 116 -19.61 17.58 -10.42
C ARG A 116 -20.37 16.40 -9.84
N GLU A 117 -21.53 16.09 -10.40
CA GLU A 117 -22.39 14.99 -9.97
C GLU A 117 -21.72 13.63 -10.23
N GLU A 118 -21.12 13.44 -11.40
CA GLU A 118 -20.31 12.24 -11.72
C GLU A 118 -19.19 12.02 -10.70
N LYS A 119 -18.44 13.06 -10.37
CA LYS A 119 -17.37 12.99 -9.34
C LYS A 119 -17.93 12.64 -7.97
N GLN A 120 -19.08 13.18 -7.59
CA GLN A 120 -19.73 12.84 -6.32
C GLN A 120 -20.17 11.37 -6.30
N ASN A 121 -20.81 10.91 -7.38
CA ASN A 121 -21.24 9.52 -7.54
C ASN A 121 -20.06 8.54 -7.49
N GLU A 122 -18.92 8.88 -8.10
CA GLU A 122 -17.70 8.06 -8.01
C GLU A 122 -17.17 7.95 -6.57
N LEU A 123 -17.19 9.05 -5.81
CA LEU A 123 -16.76 9.03 -4.41
C LEU A 123 -17.72 8.22 -3.55
N ASP A 124 -19.02 8.37 -3.76
CA ASP A 124 -20.03 7.63 -3.01
C ASP A 124 -20.01 6.13 -3.35
N ALA A 125 -19.79 5.77 -4.61
CA ALA A 125 -19.58 4.38 -5.02
C ALA A 125 -18.36 3.76 -4.30
N LYS A 126 -17.23 4.47 -4.25
CA LYS A 126 -16.03 4.01 -3.52
C LYS A 126 -16.31 3.81 -2.03
N ARG A 127 -17.03 4.74 -1.38
CA ARG A 127 -17.42 4.61 0.03
C ARG A 127 -18.30 3.38 0.27
N LEU A 128 -19.26 3.13 -0.62
CA LEU A 128 -20.13 1.96 -0.56
C LEU A 128 -19.34 0.66 -0.74
N ASP A 129 -18.39 0.63 -1.69
CA ASP A 129 -17.52 -0.51 -1.91
C ASP A 129 -16.64 -0.81 -0.69
N ASP A 130 -16.02 0.21 -0.09
CA ASP A 130 -15.22 0.05 1.12
C ASP A 130 -16.05 -0.52 2.28
N TYR A 131 -17.27 0.02 2.46
CA TYR A 131 -18.20 -0.47 3.47
C TYR A 131 -18.57 -1.93 3.21
N TRP A 132 -18.90 -2.27 1.96
CA TRP A 132 -19.23 -3.63 1.55
C TRP A 132 -18.07 -4.60 1.78
N GLN A 133 -16.85 -4.22 1.41
CA GLN A 133 -15.65 -5.03 1.63
C GLN A 133 -15.40 -5.29 3.13
N ASN A 134 -15.55 -4.27 3.97
CA ASN A 134 -15.38 -4.41 5.41
C ASN A 134 -16.43 -5.35 6.02
N HIS A 135 -17.69 -5.22 5.60
CA HIS A 135 -18.75 -6.16 6.00
C HIS A 135 -18.47 -7.58 5.54
N GLN A 136 -17.97 -7.74 4.32
CA GLN A 136 -17.63 -9.05 3.77
C GLN A 136 -16.47 -9.69 4.52
N LYS A 137 -15.44 -8.91 4.90
CA LYS A 137 -14.34 -9.38 5.76
C LYS A 137 -14.85 -9.82 7.13
N ALA A 138 -15.65 -9.00 7.79
CA ALA A 138 -16.24 -9.32 9.10
C ALA A 138 -17.12 -10.58 9.04
N LYS A 139 -17.91 -10.74 7.98
CA LYS A 139 -18.68 -11.97 7.70
C LYS A 139 -17.74 -13.17 7.53
N GLY A 140 -16.68 -13.02 6.74
CA GLY A 140 -15.67 -14.05 6.53
C GLY A 140 -15.00 -14.51 7.83
N GLU A 141 -14.65 -13.58 8.72
CA GLU A 141 -14.10 -13.91 10.04
C GLU A 141 -15.09 -14.66 10.92
N LYS A 142 -16.36 -14.25 10.96
CA LYS A 142 -17.42 -14.98 11.68
C LYS A 142 -17.55 -16.41 11.15
N ILE A 143 -17.54 -16.60 9.83
CA ILE A 143 -17.59 -17.93 9.21
C ILE A 143 -16.36 -18.76 9.61
N LYS A 144 -15.15 -18.17 9.60
CA LYS A 144 -13.92 -18.86 10.05
C LYS A 144 -14.03 -19.32 11.50
N ARG A 145 -14.54 -18.46 12.41
CA ARG A 145 -14.77 -18.80 13.82
C ARG A 145 -15.77 -19.95 13.95
N ILE A 146 -16.89 -19.92 13.22
CA ILE A 146 -17.89 -21.00 13.23
C ILE A 146 -17.25 -22.32 12.76
N ARG A 147 -16.51 -22.30 11.65
CA ARG A 147 -15.82 -23.50 11.12
C ARG A 147 -14.80 -24.06 12.12
N HIS A 148 -14.00 -23.19 12.74
CA HIS A 148 -13.03 -23.60 13.76
C HIS A 148 -13.73 -24.24 14.97
N ASN A 149 -14.79 -23.61 15.47
CA ASN A 149 -15.60 -24.15 16.58
C ASN A 149 -16.23 -25.48 16.21
N PHE A 150 -16.75 -25.62 15.00
CA PHE A 150 -17.29 -26.89 14.49
C PHE A 150 -16.21 -27.98 14.50
N ALA A 151 -15.02 -27.72 13.96
CA ALA A 151 -13.92 -28.68 13.95
C ALA A 151 -13.42 -29.04 15.36
N LEU A 152 -13.37 -28.07 16.28
CA LEU A 152 -13.07 -28.31 17.70
C LEU A 152 -14.12 -29.20 18.36
N MET A 153 -15.40 -28.91 18.15
CA MET A 153 -16.52 -29.67 18.72
C MET A 153 -16.54 -31.09 18.16
N LEU A 154 -16.31 -31.26 16.86
CA LEU A 154 -16.20 -32.57 16.23
C LEU A 154 -15.05 -33.38 16.82
N ARG A 155 -13.86 -32.78 16.99
CA ARG A 155 -12.72 -33.44 17.66
C ARG A 155 -13.04 -33.85 19.10
N LYS A 156 -13.68 -32.97 19.88
CA LYS A 156 -14.12 -33.28 21.25
C LYS A 156 -15.13 -34.42 21.28
N LEU A 157 -16.07 -34.45 20.33
CA LEU A 157 -17.09 -35.49 20.22
C LEU A 157 -16.44 -36.84 19.87
N ILE A 158 -15.51 -36.87 18.91
CA ILE A 158 -14.74 -38.07 18.58
C ILE A 158 -13.94 -38.57 19.78
N ALA A 159 -13.29 -37.68 20.53
CA ALA A 159 -12.54 -38.04 21.74
C ALA A 159 -13.47 -38.63 22.83
N LYS A 160 -14.64 -38.03 23.06
CA LYS A 160 -15.65 -38.57 23.99
C LYS A 160 -16.19 -39.92 23.52
N ARG A 161 -16.37 -40.12 22.21
CA ARG A 161 -16.81 -41.40 21.63
C ARG A 161 -15.81 -42.53 21.88
N LYS A 162 -14.51 -42.25 22.03
CA LYS A 162 -13.53 -43.29 22.39
C LYS A 162 -13.81 -43.86 23.79
N ASN A 163 -14.25 -43.02 24.73
CA ASN A 163 -14.55 -43.41 26.12
C ASN A 163 -16.03 -43.17 26.47
N VAL A 164 -16.97 -43.78 25.74
CA VAL A 164 -18.43 -43.58 25.92
C VAL A 164 -18.88 -43.84 27.36
N MET A 165 -18.34 -44.88 27.99
CA MET A 165 -18.70 -45.30 29.35
C MET A 165 -18.05 -44.44 30.45
N GLY A 166 -17.15 -43.50 30.09
CA GLY A 166 -16.46 -42.63 31.06
C GLY A 166 -15.56 -43.34 32.07
N LYS A 167 -15.27 -44.63 31.86
CA LYS A 167 -14.41 -45.41 32.76
C LYS A 167 -12.97 -44.90 32.66
N LEU A 168 -12.31 -44.77 33.81
CA LEU A 168 -10.88 -44.49 33.89
C LEU A 168 -10.13 -45.72 33.38
N GLU A 169 -9.39 -45.57 32.27
CA GLU A 169 -8.53 -46.63 31.75
C GLU A 169 -7.27 -46.75 32.62
N ARG A 170 -6.89 -47.98 32.97
CA ARG A 170 -5.63 -48.24 33.66
C ARG A 170 -4.46 -47.94 32.73
N ARG A 171 -3.42 -47.31 33.26
CA ARG A 171 -2.18 -46.98 32.53
C ARG A 171 -1.55 -48.25 31.95
N ASP A 172 -1.30 -48.25 30.64
CA ASP A 172 -0.62 -49.34 29.93
C ASP A 172 0.82 -48.93 29.62
N ILE A 173 1.76 -49.42 30.42
CA ILE A 173 3.17 -49.02 30.39
C ILE A 173 3.79 -49.39 29.04
N ILE A 174 3.50 -50.59 28.52
CA ILE A 174 4.11 -51.06 27.27
C ILE A 174 3.71 -50.12 26.13
N LYS A 175 2.42 -49.80 26.04
CA LYS A 175 1.89 -48.90 25.01
C LYS A 175 2.48 -47.49 25.09
N GLU A 176 2.70 -46.98 26.29
CA GLU A 176 3.34 -45.66 26.46
C GLU A 176 4.79 -45.65 26.01
N TYR A 177 5.58 -46.68 26.32
CA TYR A 177 6.97 -46.75 25.88
C TYR A 177 7.11 -47.05 24.37
N THR A 178 6.08 -47.62 23.74
CA THR A 178 6.03 -47.78 22.28
C THR A 178 5.67 -46.49 21.53
N ASP A 179 4.93 -45.57 22.16
CA ASP A 179 4.52 -44.31 21.55
C ASP A 179 5.44 -43.16 21.99
N PHE A 180 6.24 -42.62 21.07
CA PHE A 180 7.12 -41.48 21.36
C PHE A 180 6.34 -40.19 21.67
N ALA A 181 5.06 -40.10 21.31
CA ALA A 181 4.20 -38.98 21.69
C ALA A 181 3.58 -39.14 23.09
N SER A 182 3.88 -40.23 23.79
CA SER A 182 3.37 -40.48 25.15
C SER A 182 3.97 -39.51 26.18
N GLN A 183 3.34 -39.45 27.35
CA GLN A 183 3.80 -38.61 28.46
C GLN A 183 5.21 -38.97 28.97
N THR A 184 5.67 -40.20 28.73
CA THR A 184 6.98 -40.68 29.19
C THR A 184 8.11 -39.96 28.48
N TYR A 185 7.97 -39.72 27.17
CA TYR A 185 8.98 -39.04 26.36
C TYR A 185 8.64 -37.55 26.16
N ALA A 186 7.37 -37.21 26.00
CA ALA A 186 6.88 -35.86 25.76
C ALA A 186 5.86 -35.45 26.83
N PRO A 187 6.31 -35.16 28.07
CA PRO A 187 5.42 -34.77 29.15
C PRO A 187 4.73 -33.43 28.84
N LEU A 188 3.42 -33.37 29.07
CA LEU A 188 2.67 -32.12 28.95
C LEU A 188 2.97 -31.21 30.15
N SER A 189 3.25 -29.93 29.89
CA SER A 189 3.58 -28.94 30.94
C SER A 189 2.54 -28.84 32.05
N ARG A 190 1.25 -29.04 31.75
CA ARG A 190 0.16 -29.05 32.75
C ARG A 190 0.28 -30.16 33.82
N ILE A 191 1.11 -31.18 33.59
CA ILE A 191 1.38 -32.27 34.54
C ILE A 191 2.41 -31.83 35.59
N GLY A 192 3.19 -30.77 35.30
CA GLY A 192 4.23 -30.25 36.19
C GLY A 192 5.55 -31.04 36.16
N TYR A 193 5.67 -32.04 35.28
CA TYR A 193 6.91 -32.77 35.09
C TYR A 193 7.75 -32.10 34.00
N PHE A 194 8.87 -31.49 34.41
CA PHE A 194 9.83 -30.84 33.55
C PHE A 194 11.18 -31.53 33.73
N PRO A 195 11.67 -32.28 32.73
CA PRO A 195 12.91 -33.05 32.86
C PRO A 195 14.12 -32.14 33.13
N ASP A 196 14.14 -30.94 32.55
CA ASP A 196 15.28 -30.02 32.65
C ASP A 196 15.36 -29.25 33.99
N ASN A 197 14.25 -29.12 34.73
CA ASN A 197 14.22 -28.32 35.97
C ASN A 197 15.14 -28.85 37.07
N HIS A 198 15.57 -30.11 36.98
CA HIS A 198 16.39 -30.76 38.00
C HIS A 198 17.79 -31.13 37.46
N SER A 199 18.16 -30.63 36.28
CA SER A 199 19.44 -30.92 35.64
C SER A 199 20.63 -30.62 36.56
N GLU A 200 20.58 -29.51 37.31
CA GLU A 200 21.62 -29.12 38.26
C GLU A 200 21.87 -30.14 39.38
N ARG A 201 20.86 -30.94 39.77
CA ARG A 201 21.02 -31.98 40.81
C ARG A 201 21.96 -33.11 40.37
N TYR A 202 22.09 -33.33 39.07
CA TYR A 202 22.94 -34.36 38.49
C TYR A 202 24.31 -33.81 38.08
N VAL A 203 24.52 -32.49 38.17
CA VAL A 203 25.82 -31.86 37.91
C VAL A 203 26.72 -32.09 39.12
N VAL A 204 27.62 -33.07 39.01
CA VAL A 204 28.61 -33.36 40.05
C VAL A 204 29.70 -32.29 40.02
N LYS A 205 29.55 -31.24 40.84
CA LYS A 205 30.61 -30.24 41.10
C LYS A 205 31.44 -30.72 42.28
N ASN A 206 32.52 -31.44 42.00
CA ASN A 206 33.42 -31.94 43.05
C ASN A 206 34.80 -31.29 42.92
N PHE A 207 35.34 -30.80 44.04
CA PHE A 207 36.72 -30.31 44.13
C PHE A 207 37.72 -31.32 43.57
N PHE A 208 37.50 -32.61 43.88
CA PHE A 208 38.36 -33.71 43.45
C PHE A 208 38.40 -33.93 41.92
N LEU A 209 37.38 -33.50 41.19
CA LEU A 209 37.31 -33.67 39.72
C LEU A 209 37.72 -32.42 38.95
N ASN A 210 37.60 -31.24 39.58
CA ASN A 210 37.78 -29.95 38.91
C ASN A 210 39.20 -29.37 39.05
N THR A 211 39.97 -29.83 40.05
CA THR A 211 41.30 -29.28 40.35
C THR A 211 42.34 -30.39 40.29
N PHE A 212 43.52 -30.11 39.75
CA PHE A 212 44.64 -31.05 39.75
C PHE A 212 45.00 -31.52 41.17
N ALA A 213 45.08 -30.60 42.13
CA ALA A 213 45.32 -30.92 43.54
C ALA A 213 44.26 -31.91 44.09
N GLY A 214 42.98 -31.68 43.75
CA GLY A 214 41.90 -32.58 44.13
C GLY A 214 41.98 -33.95 43.47
N LEU A 215 42.45 -34.05 42.22
CA LEU A 215 42.69 -35.34 41.57
C LEU A 215 43.80 -36.12 42.28
N CYS A 216 44.88 -35.45 42.70
CA CYS A 216 45.96 -36.08 43.46
C CYS A 216 45.48 -36.55 44.84
N GLU A 217 44.64 -35.77 45.52
CA GLU A 217 44.00 -36.19 46.78
C GLU A 217 43.08 -37.40 46.58
N LEU A 218 42.31 -37.41 45.48
CA LEU A 218 41.45 -38.54 45.14
C LEU A 218 42.28 -39.78 44.83
N GLU A 219 43.35 -39.65 44.04
CA GLU A 219 44.31 -40.71 43.75
C GLU A 219 44.92 -41.28 45.04
N ALA A 220 45.33 -40.41 45.97
CA ALA A 220 45.89 -40.81 47.26
C ALA A 220 44.86 -41.47 48.20
N SER A 221 43.57 -41.13 48.08
CA SER A 221 42.49 -41.76 48.84
C SER A 221 42.11 -43.16 48.34
N LEU A 222 42.43 -43.46 47.09
CA LEU A 222 42.19 -44.77 46.50
C LEU A 222 43.28 -45.76 46.94
N PRO A 223 42.93 -47.01 47.21
CA PRO A 223 43.93 -48.02 47.55
C PRO A 223 44.86 -48.27 46.37
N ASP A 224 46.14 -48.54 46.65
CA ASP A 224 47.18 -48.83 45.65
C ASP A 224 46.80 -49.90 44.62
N SER A 225 45.85 -50.79 44.94
CA SER A 225 45.33 -51.78 43.99
C SER A 225 44.57 -51.20 42.80
N VAL A 226 44.03 -49.99 42.95
CA VAL A 226 43.25 -49.28 41.91
C VAL A 226 44.18 -48.44 41.03
N THR A 227 45.22 -47.83 41.62
CA THR A 227 46.15 -46.93 40.93
C THR A 227 47.37 -47.66 40.35
N GLN A 228 47.89 -48.67 41.06
CA GLN A 228 49.05 -49.45 40.63
C GLN A 228 48.61 -50.80 40.06
N PHE A 229 48.96 -51.02 38.79
CA PHE A 229 48.71 -52.29 38.13
C PHE A 229 49.69 -53.36 38.66
N LYS A 230 49.20 -54.30 39.48
CA LYS A 230 50.00 -55.44 39.94
C LYS A 230 50.08 -56.51 38.85
N ILE A 231 51.07 -56.40 37.97
CA ILE A 231 51.42 -57.46 37.02
C ILE A 231 52.08 -58.60 37.79
N LYS A 232 51.31 -59.66 38.07
CA LYS A 232 51.91 -60.94 38.47
C LYS A 232 52.06 -61.78 37.22
N ALA A 233 53.30 -62.08 36.83
CA ALA A 233 53.55 -63.10 35.83
C ALA A 233 52.88 -64.42 36.29
N PRO A 234 52.15 -65.13 35.42
CA PRO A 234 51.54 -66.40 35.80
C PRO A 234 52.65 -67.36 36.23
N LYS A 235 52.58 -67.85 37.48
CA LYS A 235 53.50 -68.90 37.95
C LYS A 235 53.31 -70.15 37.08
N PRO A 236 54.38 -70.76 36.55
CA PRO A 236 54.24 -71.98 35.77
C PRO A 236 53.62 -73.08 36.65
N LYS A 237 52.48 -73.64 36.23
CA LYS A 237 51.73 -74.66 36.99
C LYS A 237 52.53 -75.94 37.26
N CYS A 238 53.55 -76.23 36.43
CA CYS A 238 54.45 -77.36 36.61
C CYS A 238 55.77 -77.08 35.86
N THR A 239 56.90 -77.18 36.56
CA THR A 239 58.27 -77.02 36.02
C THR A 239 58.68 -78.20 35.14
N THR A 240 57.99 -79.33 35.29
CA THR A 240 58.32 -80.62 34.69
C THR A 240 57.19 -81.11 33.78
N THR A 241 57.51 -81.80 32.69
CA THR A 241 56.52 -82.58 31.93
C THR A 241 56.17 -83.86 32.69
N GLU A 242 55.05 -84.51 32.36
CA GLU A 242 54.65 -85.81 32.94
C GLU A 242 55.74 -86.88 32.77
N THR A 243 56.62 -86.70 31.79
CA THR A 243 57.78 -87.54 31.46
C THR A 243 59.08 -87.18 32.20
N GLY A 244 59.06 -86.23 33.14
CA GLY A 244 60.22 -85.88 33.97
C GLY A 244 61.19 -84.84 33.39
N TYR A 245 60.93 -84.29 32.19
CA TYR A 245 61.79 -83.27 31.58
C TYR A 245 61.41 -81.83 32.00
N VAL A 246 62.42 -80.96 32.16
CA VAL A 246 62.21 -79.54 32.50
C VAL A 246 61.66 -78.77 31.31
N LYS A 247 60.53 -78.08 31.50
CA LYS A 247 59.90 -77.25 30.46
C LYS A 247 60.76 -76.02 30.15
N ARG A 248 60.74 -75.55 28.89
CA ARG A 248 61.56 -74.42 28.41
C ARG A 248 61.42 -73.16 29.28
N ALA A 249 60.23 -72.88 29.79
CA ALA A 249 59.95 -71.74 30.67
C ALA A 249 60.62 -71.83 32.06
N ALA A 250 61.00 -73.04 32.52
CA ALA A 250 61.59 -73.29 33.84
C ALA A 250 63.11 -73.56 33.80
N ARG A 251 63.74 -73.59 32.62
CA ARG A 251 65.18 -73.86 32.48
C ARG A 251 66.05 -72.79 33.12
N LEU A 252 65.70 -71.51 32.92
CA LEU A 252 66.43 -70.37 33.50
C LEU A 252 66.42 -70.45 35.04
N GLU A 253 65.29 -70.81 35.64
CA GLU A 253 65.16 -70.94 37.11
C GLU A 253 66.00 -72.09 37.65
N VAL A 254 66.07 -73.23 36.94
CA VAL A 254 66.93 -74.37 37.30
C VAL A 254 68.42 -74.05 37.13
N GLU A 255 68.80 -73.36 36.05
CA GLU A 255 70.18 -72.90 35.83
C GLU A 255 70.61 -71.91 36.90
N LEU A 256 69.77 -70.92 37.23
CA LEU A 256 70.03 -69.98 38.33
C LEU A 256 70.17 -70.69 39.68
N ALA A 257 69.36 -71.72 39.95
CA ALA A 257 69.46 -72.51 41.18
C ALA A 257 70.77 -73.32 41.27
N LEU A 258 71.35 -73.74 40.15
CA LEU A 258 72.64 -74.44 40.10
C LEU A 258 73.84 -73.48 40.22
N VAL A 259 73.70 -72.25 39.71
CA VAL A 259 74.75 -71.21 39.77
C VAL A 259 74.87 -70.57 41.16
N HIS A 260 73.78 -70.54 41.94
CA HIS A 260 73.74 -69.99 43.29
C HIS A 260 73.94 -71.04 44.42
N GLN A 261 74.36 -72.26 44.07
CA GLN A 261 74.86 -73.28 44.99
C GLN A 261 76.40 -73.27 45.03
#